data_AF-A0A7S1Q1M2-F1
#
_entry.id   AF-A0A7S1Q1M2-F1
#
_cell.length_a   1.000
_cell.length_b   1.000
_cell.length_c   1.000
_cell.angle_alpha   90.00
_cell.angle_beta   90.00
_cell.angle_gamma   90.00
#
_symmetry.space_group_name_H-M   'P 1'
#
loop_
_entity.id
_entity.type
_entity.pdbx_description
1 polymer ?
#
loop_
_entity_poly.entity_id
_entity_poly.type
_entity_poly.pdbx_seq_one_letter_code
_entity_poly.pdbx_strand_id
1 'polypeptide(L)'
;EDVAEEVLRAPDPLRTNARMVERCDREVYLAEQRRREKVEQQLRIRIRLVLERDLRRMTGFWDHAEIPHSQTLKMGRDQTVKELVAEVEALTLVPHAHLAVFSLHYRSNPRQVRFAFMPTSSTMRAHIPQSSAPHFDPGD
;
A
#
# COMPACT_ATOMS: atom_id res chain seq x y z
N GLU A 1 -24.64 -27.21 52.95
CA GLU A 1 -24.01 -27.21 51.62
C GLU A 1 -24.73 -26.16 50.79
N ASP A 2 -24.03 -25.09 50.41
CA ASP A 2 -24.60 -23.89 49.80
C ASP A 2 -24.99 -24.13 48.34
N VAL A 3 -26.21 -24.64 48.12
CA VAL A 3 -26.80 -24.85 46.78
C VAL A 3 -26.91 -23.51 46.02
N ALA A 4 -26.91 -22.38 46.72
CA ALA A 4 -26.93 -21.04 46.12
C ALA A 4 -25.64 -20.71 45.35
N GLU A 5 -24.49 -21.21 45.79
CA GLU A 5 -23.20 -20.94 45.14
C GLU A 5 -23.07 -21.67 43.80
N GLU A 6 -23.71 -22.84 43.69
CA GLU A 6 -23.70 -23.66 42.48
C GLU A 6 -24.66 -23.13 41.41
N VAL A 7 -25.78 -22.51 41.81
CA VAL A 7 -26.75 -21.88 40.89
C VAL A 7 -26.26 -20.52 40.38
N LEU A 8 -25.46 -19.79 41.16
CA LEU A 8 -24.87 -18.51 40.75
C LEU A 8 -23.60 -18.67 39.90
N ARG A 9 -23.07 -19.89 39.78
CA ARG A 9 -21.88 -20.16 38.98
C ARG A 9 -22.25 -20.05 37.50
N ALA A 10 -21.59 -19.13 36.80
CA ALA A 10 -21.76 -18.98 35.36
C ALA A 10 -21.52 -20.35 34.68
N PRO A 11 -22.48 -20.87 33.89
CA PRO A 11 -22.32 -22.17 33.25
C PRO A 11 -21.15 -22.12 32.26
N ASP A 12 -20.31 -23.15 32.31
CA ASP A 12 -19.17 -23.27 31.41
C ASP A 12 -19.69 -23.35 29.95
N PRO A 13 -19.40 -22.34 29.10
CA PRO A 13 -19.98 -22.23 27.77
C PRO A 13 -19.64 -23.44 26.88
N LEU A 14 -18.51 -24.11 27.13
CA LEU A 14 -18.10 -25.33 26.43
C LEU A 14 -18.99 -26.54 26.75
N ARG A 15 -19.56 -26.59 27.96
CA ARG A 15 -20.49 -27.66 28.38
C ARG A 15 -21.93 -27.41 27.96
N THR A 16 -22.37 -26.15 27.98
CA THR A 16 -23.77 -25.79 27.64
C THR A 16 -24.02 -25.67 26.13
N ASN A 17 -23.06 -25.17 25.35
CA ASN A 17 -23.24 -25.03 23.90
C ASN A 17 -21.92 -24.97 23.13
N ALA A 18 -21.20 -26.10 23.06
CA ALA A 18 -19.94 -26.23 22.33
C ALA A 18 -20.02 -25.75 20.87
N ARG A 19 -21.14 -25.99 20.19
CA ARG A 19 -21.35 -25.56 18.79
C ARG A 19 -21.38 -24.04 18.63
N MET A 20 -21.93 -23.32 19.62
CA MET A 20 -21.91 -21.84 19.62
C MET A 20 -20.50 -21.31 19.90
N VAL A 21 -19.75 -21.93 20.80
CA VAL A 21 -18.36 -21.54 21.09
C VAL A 21 -17.49 -21.72 19.85
N GLU A 22 -17.55 -22.88 19.19
CA GLU A 22 -16.83 -23.13 17.93
C GLU A 22 -17.21 -22.14 16.83
N ARG A 23 -18.49 -21.74 16.75
CA ARG A 23 -18.95 -20.74 15.79
C ARG A 23 -18.39 -19.36 16.10
N CYS A 24 -18.43 -18.93 17.37
CA CYS A 24 -17.86 -17.66 17.80
C CYS A 24 -16.35 -17.61 17.53
N ASP A 25 -15.60 -18.67 17.86
CA ASP A 25 -14.16 -18.75 17.61
C ASP A 25 -13.85 -18.68 16.11
N ARG A 26 -14.64 -19.36 15.27
CA ARG A 26 -14.52 -19.28 13.82
C ARG A 26 -14.83 -17.88 13.29
N GLU A 27 -15.85 -17.21 13.83
CA GLU A 27 -16.20 -15.84 13.45
C GLU A 27 -15.12 -14.84 13.86
N VAL A 28 -14.53 -15.00 15.06
CA VAL A 28 -13.39 -14.20 15.53
C VAL A 28 -12.17 -14.40 14.64
N TYR A 29 -11.83 -15.65 14.31
CA TYR A 29 -10.72 -15.96 13.41
C TYR A 29 -10.90 -15.32 12.03
N LEU A 30 -12.10 -15.43 11.44
CA LEU A 30 -12.41 -14.82 10.15
C LEU A 30 -12.39 -13.29 10.22
N ALA A 31 -12.87 -12.68 11.31
CA ALA A 31 -12.80 -11.24 11.53
C ALA A 31 -11.35 -10.76 11.65
N GLU A 32 -10.49 -11.52 12.34
CA GLU A 32 -9.08 -11.21 12.48
C GLU A 32 -8.33 -11.34 11.15
N GLN A 33 -8.60 -12.38 10.35
CA GLN A 33 -8.05 -12.51 9.00
C GLN A 33 -8.44 -11.32 8.11
N ARG A 34 -9.73 -10.97 8.07
CA ARG A 34 -10.19 -9.79 7.30
C ARG A 34 -9.53 -8.50 7.78
N ARG A 35 -9.28 -8.36 9.08
CA ARG A 35 -8.57 -7.20 9.64
C ARG A 35 -7.12 -7.17 9.15
N ARG A 36 -6.41 -8.30 9.16
CA ARG A 36 -5.03 -8.40 8.65
C ARG A 36 -4.97 -8.12 7.15
N GLU A 37 -5.89 -8.68 6.37
CA GLU A 37 -5.98 -8.42 4.92
C GLU A 37 -6.25 -6.95 4.60
N LYS A 38 -7.14 -6.29 5.36
CA LYS A 38 -7.37 -4.84 5.20
C LYS A 38 -6.12 -4.02 5.51
N VAL A 39 -5.37 -4.39 6.54
CA VAL A 39 -4.10 -3.72 6.88
C VAL A 39 -3.07 -3.97 5.78
N GLU A 40 -2.95 -5.20 5.27
CA GLU A 40 -2.04 -5.50 4.15
C GLU A 40 -2.43 -4.77 2.86
N GLN A 41 -3.72 -4.67 2.55
CA GLN A 41 -4.21 -3.90 1.40
C GLN A 41 -3.84 -2.42 1.55
N GLN A 42 -4.06 -1.82 2.73
CA GLN A 42 -3.65 -0.44 3.01
C GLN A 42 -2.13 -0.22 2.95
N LEU A 43 -1.35 -1.28 3.12
CA LEU A 43 0.11 -1.24 3.01
C LEU A 43 0.61 -1.45 1.59
N ARG A 44 -0.23 -1.87 0.63
CA ARG A 44 0.19 -2.04 -0.77
C ARG A 44 -0.06 -0.75 -1.53
N ILE A 45 0.92 -0.36 -2.34
CA ILE A 45 0.86 0.80 -3.22
C ILE A 45 1.10 0.37 -4.65
N ARG A 46 0.47 1.09 -5.58
CA ARG A 46 0.66 0.91 -7.02
C ARG A 46 1.56 2.03 -7.55
N ILE A 47 2.72 1.66 -8.06
CA ILE A 47 3.72 2.58 -8.61
C ILE A 47 3.62 2.55 -10.13
N ARG A 48 3.34 3.68 -10.75
CA ARG A 48 3.37 3.84 -12.21
C ARG A 48 4.75 4.32 -12.62
N LEU A 49 5.44 3.53 -13.45
CA LEU A 49 6.76 3.87 -13.96
C LEU A 49 6.64 4.63 -15.27
N VAL A 50 7.36 5.75 -15.33
CA VAL A 50 7.47 6.61 -16.51
C VAL A 50 8.94 6.67 -16.89
N LEU A 51 9.26 6.21 -18.09
CA LEU A 51 10.64 6.21 -18.59
C LEU A 51 10.88 7.44 -19.48
N GLU A 52 12.15 7.77 -19.73
CA GLU A 52 12.51 8.92 -20.57
C GLU A 52 11.88 8.85 -21.97
N ARG A 53 11.79 7.65 -22.55
CA ARG A 53 11.12 7.41 -23.84
C ARG A 53 9.64 7.81 -23.85
N ASP A 54 8.98 7.70 -22.69
CA ASP A 54 7.57 8.04 -22.51
C ASP A 54 7.43 9.57 -22.37
N LEU A 55 8.38 10.20 -21.66
CA LEU A 55 8.45 11.66 -21.50
C LEU A 55 8.67 12.40 -22.82
N ARG A 56 9.46 11.84 -23.74
CA ARG A 56 9.71 12.46 -25.06
C ARG A 56 8.45 12.60 -25.93
N ARG A 57 7.38 11.88 -25.63
CA ARG A 57 6.11 11.95 -26.36
C ARG A 57 5.23 13.11 -25.90
N MET A 58 5.50 13.66 -24.71
CA MET A 58 4.73 14.75 -24.13
C MET A 58 5.28 16.08 -24.63
N THR A 59 4.41 16.97 -25.11
CA THR A 59 4.78 18.33 -25.53
C THR A 59 3.98 19.36 -24.71
N GLY A 60 4.63 20.46 -24.30
CA GLY A 60 3.97 21.53 -23.53
C GLY A 60 3.83 21.25 -22.04
N PHE A 61 2.74 21.76 -21.45
CA PHE A 61 2.42 21.57 -20.02
C PHE A 61 1.92 20.15 -19.77
N TRP A 62 2.51 19.46 -18.80
CA TRP A 62 2.10 18.11 -18.46
C TRP A 62 0.85 18.15 -17.59
N ASP A 63 -0.27 17.68 -18.14
CA ASP A 63 -1.38 17.26 -17.30
C ASP A 63 -1.02 15.94 -16.64
N HIS A 64 -1.24 15.86 -15.34
CA HIS A 64 -0.97 14.67 -14.55
C HIS A 64 -1.85 13.50 -15.01
N ALA A 65 -3.10 13.77 -15.44
CA ALA A 65 -4.02 12.73 -15.92
C ALA A 65 -3.54 12.02 -17.20
N GLU A 66 -2.74 12.69 -18.02
CA GLU A 66 -2.35 12.22 -19.36
C GLU A 66 -0.93 11.65 -19.40
N ILE A 67 -0.25 11.53 -18.26
CA ILE A 67 1.14 11.05 -18.22
C ILE A 67 1.19 9.58 -18.68
N PRO A 68 1.87 9.29 -19.80
CA PRO A 68 2.03 7.92 -20.26
C PRO A 68 2.89 7.15 -19.28
N HIS A 69 2.42 5.98 -18.85
CA HIS A 69 3.18 5.06 -18.02
C HIS A 69 3.30 3.73 -18.76
N SER A 70 4.52 3.21 -18.86
CA SER A 70 4.79 1.97 -19.59
C SER A 70 4.64 0.74 -18.71
N GLN A 71 4.85 0.88 -17.40
CA GLN A 71 4.82 -0.24 -16.46
C GLN A 71 4.16 0.16 -15.14
N THR A 72 3.56 -0.82 -14.47
CA THR A 72 2.94 -0.63 -13.16
C THR A 72 3.43 -1.71 -12.22
N LEU A 73 3.97 -1.31 -11.07
CA LEU A 73 4.46 -2.20 -10.02
C LEU A 73 3.55 -2.12 -8.80
N LYS A 74 3.41 -3.25 -8.10
CA LYS A 74 2.73 -3.31 -6.79
C LYS A 74 3.80 -3.57 -5.74
N MET A 75 3.94 -2.64 -4.81
CA MET A 75 4.98 -2.69 -3.77
C MET A 75 4.40 -2.34 -2.41
N GLY A 76 5.12 -2.68 -1.34
CA GLY A 76 4.74 -2.26 0.00
C GLY A 76 5.07 -0.79 0.25
N ARG A 77 4.24 -0.10 1.03
CA ARG A 77 4.41 1.31 1.41
C ARG A 77 5.68 1.54 2.22
N ASP A 78 6.03 0.57 3.06
CA ASP A 78 7.20 0.65 3.94
C ASP A 78 8.47 0.04 3.29
N GLN A 79 8.37 -0.48 2.06
CA GLN A 79 9.53 -0.94 1.30
C GLN A 79 10.46 0.23 0.98
N THR A 80 11.74 -0.10 0.82
CA THR A 80 12.77 0.89 0.51
C THR A 80 12.84 1.18 -0.98
N VAL A 81 13.31 2.39 -1.34
CA VAL A 81 13.54 2.74 -2.75
C VAL A 81 14.60 1.83 -3.39
N LYS A 82 15.52 1.27 -2.61
CA LYS A 82 16.48 0.26 -3.07
C LYS A 82 15.81 -0.98 -3.66
N GLU A 83 14.74 -1.47 -3.03
CA GLU A 83 13.97 -2.61 -3.55
C GLU A 83 13.29 -2.26 -4.88
N LEU A 84 12.75 -1.04 -4.99
CA LEU A 84 12.18 -0.55 -6.24
C LEU A 84 13.24 -0.49 -7.36
N VAL A 85 14.44 -0.03 -7.06
CA VAL A 85 15.54 0.03 -8.04
C VAL A 85 15.92 -1.38 -8.51
N ALA A 86 15.93 -2.38 -7.62
CA ALA A 86 16.22 -3.76 -7.99
C ALA A 86 15.16 -4.35 -8.95
N GLU A 87 13.88 -4.08 -8.69
CA GLU A 87 12.78 -4.46 -9.60
C GLU A 87 12.91 -3.77 -10.97
N VAL A 88 13.26 -2.48 -10.98
CA VAL A 88 13.46 -1.71 -12.22
C VAL A 88 14.69 -2.19 -12.98
N GLU A 89 15.78 -2.55 -12.30
CA GLU A 89 16.99 -3.13 -12.90
C GLU A 89 16.65 -4.45 -13.60
N ALA A 90 15.85 -5.31 -12.97
CA ALA A 90 15.38 -6.56 -13.59
C ALA A 90 14.51 -6.32 -14.83
N LEU A 91 13.68 -5.27 -14.83
CA LEU A 91 12.78 -4.95 -15.94
C LEU A 91 13.45 -4.24 -17.12
N THR A 92 14.44 -3.39 -16.82
CA THR A 92 15.11 -2.55 -17.82
C THR A 92 16.44 -3.12 -18.27
N LEU A 93 17.00 -4.09 -17.53
CA LEU A 93 18.35 -4.64 -17.71
C LEU A 93 19.44 -3.57 -17.61
N VAL A 94 19.16 -2.45 -16.94
CA VAL A 94 20.11 -1.36 -16.69
C VAL A 94 20.66 -1.52 -15.28
N PRO A 95 21.99 -1.55 -15.10
CA PRO A 95 22.58 -1.68 -13.77
C PRO A 95 22.12 -0.57 -12.82
N HIS A 96 21.86 -0.90 -11.56
CA HIS A 96 21.39 0.07 -10.55
C HIS A 96 22.27 1.32 -10.41
N ALA A 97 23.58 1.19 -10.65
CA ALA A 97 24.54 2.30 -10.62
C ALA A 97 24.25 3.40 -11.66
N HIS A 98 23.46 3.08 -12.70
CA HIS A 98 23.07 3.99 -13.77
C HIS A 98 21.60 4.40 -13.70
N LEU A 99 20.88 4.00 -12.65
CA LEU A 99 19.48 4.33 -12.45
C LEU A 99 19.32 5.47 -11.44
N ALA A 100 18.42 6.40 -11.75
CA ALA A 100 17.98 7.43 -10.83
C ALA A 100 16.45 7.43 -10.81
N VAL A 101 15.89 7.40 -9.60
CA VAL A 101 14.43 7.36 -9.39
C VAL A 101 13.96 8.71 -8.89
N PHE A 102 12.87 9.19 -9.49
CA PHE A 102 12.24 10.45 -9.12
C PHE A 102 10.75 10.21 -8.90
N SER A 103 10.19 10.80 -7.85
CA SER A 103 8.74 10.92 -7.69
C SER A 103 8.24 12.12 -8.47
N LEU A 104 7.07 11.95 -9.10
CA LEU A 104 6.34 13.02 -9.77
C LEU A 104 5.45 13.72 -8.74
N HIS A 105 5.77 14.97 -8.42
CA HIS A 105 4.99 15.82 -7.53
C HIS A 105 4.13 16.80 -8.34
N TYR A 106 2.84 16.78 -8.06
CA TYR A 106 1.90 17.76 -8.60
C TYR A 106 1.87 19.02 -7.74
N ARG A 107 2.08 20.19 -8.36
CA ARG A 107 1.83 21.48 -7.73
C ARG A 107 0.59 22.09 -8.37
N SER A 108 -0.40 22.46 -7.57
CA SER A 108 -1.67 23.00 -8.06
C SER A 108 -1.57 24.47 -8.51
N ASN A 109 -0.60 25.25 -8.03
CA ASN A 109 -0.43 26.66 -8.37
C ASN A 109 1.04 27.13 -8.32
N PRO A 110 1.69 27.47 -9.45
CA PRO A 110 1.23 27.21 -10.82
C PRO A 110 1.13 25.69 -11.09
N ARG A 111 0.22 25.27 -11.99
CA ARG A 111 0.07 23.87 -12.41
C ARG A 111 1.36 23.39 -13.07
N GLN A 112 2.19 22.71 -12.28
CA GLN A 112 3.49 22.23 -12.71
C GLN A 112 3.77 20.88 -12.09
N VAL A 113 4.33 19.99 -12.91
CA VAL A 113 4.88 18.72 -12.47
C VAL A 113 6.35 18.95 -12.12
N ARG A 114 6.76 18.46 -10.95
CA ARG A 114 8.16 18.51 -10.50
C ARG A 114 8.66 17.11 -10.22
N PHE A 115 9.92 16.88 -10.56
CA PHE A 115 10.64 15.68 -10.17
C PHE A 115 11.29 15.91 -8.81
N ALA A 116 11.01 15.05 -7.85
CA ALA A 116 11.73 14.99 -6.59
C ALA A 116 12.58 13.71 -6.57
N PHE A 117 13.89 13.87 -6.38
CA PHE A 117 14.80 12.73 -6.32
C PHE A 117 14.47 11.85 -5.11
N MET A 118 14.46 10.53 -5.30
CA MET A 118 14.18 9.55 -4.27
C MET A 118 15.49 8.86 -3.83
N PRO A 119 16.05 9.19 -2.65
CA PRO A 119 17.25 8.52 -2.15
C PRO A 119 16.99 7.03 -1.93
N THR A 120 17.96 6.17 -2.27
CA THR A 120 17.82 4.71 -2.14
C THR A 120 17.59 4.23 -0.71
N SER A 121 18.05 5.00 0.29
CA SER A 121 17.87 4.75 1.72
C SER A 121 16.49 5.14 2.25
N SER A 122 15.69 5.88 1.49
CA SER A 122 14.37 6.31 1.90
C SER A 122 13.31 5.23 1.66
N THR A 123 12.20 5.31 2.39
CA THR A 123 11.04 4.43 2.19
C THR A 123 10.07 5.04 1.18
N MET A 124 9.31 4.20 0.48
CA MET A 124 8.30 4.67 -0.47
C MET A 124 7.28 5.60 0.20
N ARG A 125 6.92 5.33 1.46
CA ARG A 125 6.06 6.16 2.30
C ARG A 125 6.43 7.64 2.33
N ALA A 126 7.72 7.97 2.35
CA ALA A 126 8.20 9.34 2.43
C ALA A 126 7.89 10.16 1.16
N HIS A 127 7.66 9.49 0.04
CA HIS A 127 7.44 10.09 -1.28
C HIS A 127 5.98 10.05 -1.74
N ILE A 128 5.09 9.52 -0.89
CA ILE A 128 3.65 9.53 -1.16
C ILE A 128 3.10 10.93 -0.82
N PRO A 129 2.44 11.63 -1.76
CA PRO A 129 1.83 12.92 -1.50
C PRO A 129 0.79 12.83 -0.38
N GLN A 130 0.86 13.73 0.62
CA GLN A 130 0.04 13.64 1.84
C GLN A 130 -1.44 14.04 1.65
N SER A 131 -1.79 14.73 0.56
CA SER A 131 -3.15 14.99 0.08
C SER A 131 -3.06 15.92 -1.14
N SER A 132 -4.01 15.85 -2.07
CA SER A 132 -4.16 16.66 -3.31
C SER A 132 -3.49 16.19 -4.62
N ALA A 133 -2.85 15.02 -4.67
CA ALA A 133 -2.35 14.50 -5.94
C ALA A 133 -3.46 13.76 -6.72
N PRO A 134 -3.71 14.06 -8.01
CA PRO A 134 -4.77 13.44 -8.82
C PRO A 134 -4.61 11.92 -9.06
N HIS A 135 -3.56 11.28 -8.56
CA HIS A 135 -3.34 9.83 -8.63
C HIS A 135 -3.29 9.14 -7.27
N PHE A 136 -3.49 9.91 -6.19
CA PHE A 136 -3.64 9.32 -4.87
C PHE A 136 -5.12 9.02 -4.66
N ASP A 137 -5.52 7.80 -5.00
CA ASP A 137 -6.83 7.27 -4.62
C ASP A 137 -6.68 6.52 -3.29
N PRO A 138 -7.28 7.00 -2.18
CA PRO A 138 -7.26 6.28 -0.91
C PRO A 138 -8.13 5.01 -0.94
N GLY A 139 -8.85 4.73 -2.03
CA GLY A 139 -9.70 3.56 -2.22
C GLY A 139 -9.08 2.40 -3.00
N ASP A 140 -7.86 2.54 -3.53
CA ASP A 140 -7.12 1.54 -4.33
C ASP A 140 -5.96 0.92 -3.53
#